data_AF-A0A9P5EBT3-F1
#
_entry.id   AF-A0A9P5EBT3-F1
#
_cell.length_a   1.000
_cell.length_b   1.000
_cell.length_c   1.000
_cell.angle_alpha   90.00
_cell.angle_beta   90.00
_cell.angle_gamma   90.00
#
_symmetry.space_group_name_H-M   'P 1'
#
loop_
_entity.id
_entity.type
_entity.pdbx_description
1 polymer ?
#
loop_
_entity_poly.entity_id
_entity_poly.type
_entity_poly.pdbx_seq_one_letter_code
_entity_poly.pdbx_strand_id
1 'polypeptide(L)'
;MDNESQQAMARQIAKLLRKYNKKMNSEDSYDISHNLHIKHLLSIYEELYPCNIHPSDIINVPARPPEVVIRNVSQDYSVASFTEGWLLRLYGLTDEFHFLVKAAYQSHEEYGYADYKLLYSLRQSTFGLSADTMDWILCQALKSYPPKHPRMLEMIGNYAFGIYEDSKDSDTAVSWYWWLLLARIQILGPRHPATAGAYLGIGMSSMNCEESLAAQLKTCNIRIAGLGYDDFLTRNTLKRMALGFYDCRYTVTHTTGARKNVISPITGFIEARGVETANEIFGARSVLFYRMLAAMDRDVALPKSMPTTWALFLTMLGVIFDLFPFLDIQSTKRWSRDILDVSSDLKKPSSSYCKEHKAWISAQP
;
A
#
# COMPACT_ATOMS: atom_id res chain seq x y z
N MET A 1 15.47 -24.80 33.33
CA MET A 1 14.30 -24.16 33.97
C MET A 1 13.11 -25.04 33.68
N ASP A 2 12.24 -25.26 34.68
CA ASP A 2 10.92 -25.86 34.41
C ASP A 2 10.05 -24.92 33.56
N ASN A 3 8.98 -25.47 32.98
CA ASN A 3 8.08 -24.75 32.07
C ASN A 3 7.43 -23.54 32.76
N GLU A 4 7.11 -23.64 34.05
CA GLU A 4 6.52 -22.53 34.82
C GLU A 4 7.49 -21.36 35.00
N SER A 5 8.76 -21.64 35.26
CA SER A 5 9.82 -20.63 35.38
C SER A 5 10.09 -19.93 34.05
N GLN A 6 10.05 -20.66 32.93
CA GLN A 6 10.16 -20.07 31.59
C GLN A 6 8.98 -19.15 31.30
N GLN A 7 7.76 -19.58 31.62
CA GLN A 7 6.57 -18.76 31.46
C GLN A 7 6.59 -17.51 32.35
N ALA A 8 7.08 -17.63 33.59
CA ALA A 8 7.22 -16.51 34.51
C ALA A 8 8.23 -15.47 33.98
N MET A 9 9.38 -15.92 33.47
CA MET A 9 10.40 -15.05 32.87
C MET A 9 9.87 -14.35 31.61
N ALA A 10 9.23 -15.10 30.71
CA ALA A 10 8.61 -14.58 29.50
C ALA A 10 7.55 -13.50 29.81
N ARG A 11 6.72 -13.69 30.85
CA ARG A 11 5.76 -12.67 31.32
C ARG A 11 6.47 -11.41 31.82
N GLN A 12 7.60 -11.53 32.51
CA GLN A 12 8.39 -10.37 32.93
C GLN A 12 9.02 -9.63 31.75
N ILE A 13 9.58 -10.34 30.78
CA ILE A 13 10.14 -9.76 29.55
C ILE A 13 9.05 -9.02 28.78
N ALA A 14 7.87 -9.65 28.61
CA ALA A 14 6.72 -9.03 27.98
C ALA A 14 6.29 -7.73 28.68
N LYS A 15 6.28 -7.72 30.02
CA LYS A 15 5.99 -6.53 30.83
C LYS A 15 6.98 -5.39 30.57
N LEU A 16 8.28 -5.70 30.52
CA LEU A 16 9.33 -4.72 30.24
C LEU A 16 9.21 -4.13 28.82
N LEU A 17 9.04 -4.99 27.81
CA LEU A 17 8.90 -4.57 26.41
C LEU A 17 7.67 -3.68 26.19
N ARG A 18 6.55 -3.95 26.87
CA ARG A 18 5.35 -3.10 26.84
C ARG A 18 5.62 -1.71 27.43
N LYS A 19 6.29 -1.64 28.58
CA LYS A 19 6.67 -0.37 29.22
C LYS A 19 7.60 0.44 28.32
N TYR A 20 8.55 -0.22 27.67
CA TYR A 20 9.45 0.39 26.70
C TYR A 20 8.69 0.96 25.49
N ASN A 21 7.75 0.20 24.92
CA ASN A 21 6.93 0.67 23.80
C ASN A 21 6.10 1.91 24.15
N LYS A 22 5.56 1.98 25.38
CA LYS A 22 4.83 3.16 25.85
C LYS A 22 5.70 4.42 25.86
N LYS A 23 6.96 4.30 26.31
CA LYS A 23 7.90 5.41 26.35
C LYS A 23 8.29 5.87 24.94
N MET A 24 8.53 4.92 24.03
CA MET A 24 8.78 5.19 22.62
C MET A 24 7.60 5.91 21.94
N ASN A 25 6.35 5.53 22.22
CA ASN A 25 5.18 6.20 21.65
C ASN A 25 4.94 7.63 22.20
N SER A 26 5.61 8.03 23.28
CA SER A 26 5.47 9.37 23.88
C SER A 26 6.58 10.35 23.50
N GLU A 27 7.68 9.85 22.95
CA GLU A 27 8.79 10.66 22.47
C GLU A 27 8.74 10.57 20.93
N ASP A 28 8.45 11.67 20.22
CA ASP A 28 8.42 11.77 18.75
C ASP A 28 9.82 11.53 18.15
N SER A 29 10.35 10.32 18.34
CA SER A 29 11.71 9.91 18.02
C SER A 29 11.68 9.14 16.71
N TYR A 30 11.90 9.87 15.62
CA TYR A 30 11.83 9.39 14.24
C TYR A 30 12.98 8.45 13.80
N ASP A 31 13.75 7.88 14.72
CA ASP A 31 14.96 7.14 14.35
C ASP A 31 15.11 5.77 15.04
N ILE A 32 15.55 4.82 14.19
CA ILE A 32 16.05 3.46 14.46
C ILE A 32 14.99 2.35 14.74
N SER A 33 14.91 1.37 13.81
CA SER A 33 14.50 -0.03 14.03
C SER A 33 13.12 -0.32 14.69
N HIS A 34 12.08 0.41 14.28
CA HIS A 34 10.82 0.60 15.00
C HIS A 34 9.89 -0.59 15.33
N ASN A 35 10.26 -1.85 15.10
CA ASN A 35 9.34 -2.97 15.35
C ASN A 35 9.99 -4.26 15.87
N LEU A 36 11.32 -4.32 16.05
CA LEU A 36 11.97 -5.56 16.48
C LEU A 36 11.56 -5.97 17.90
N HIS A 37 11.40 -5.02 18.82
CA HIS A 37 10.89 -5.30 20.15
C HIS A 37 9.44 -5.82 20.14
N ILE A 38 8.62 -5.33 19.21
CA ILE A 38 7.24 -5.81 19.01
C ILE A 38 7.22 -7.21 18.41
N LYS A 39 8.07 -7.48 17.40
CA LYS A 39 8.23 -8.83 16.82
C LYS A 39 8.71 -9.83 17.87
N HIS A 40 9.69 -9.45 18.68
CA HIS A 40 10.19 -10.30 19.76
C HIS A 40 9.13 -10.52 20.84
N LEU A 41 8.38 -9.47 21.22
CA LEU A 41 7.24 -9.60 22.11
C LEU A 41 6.21 -10.61 21.57
N LEU A 42 5.83 -10.49 20.28
CA LEU A 42 4.89 -11.40 19.63
C LEU A 42 5.39 -12.85 19.63
N SER A 43 6.66 -13.07 19.30
CA SER A 43 7.28 -14.40 19.36
C SER A 43 7.22 -15.01 20.77
N ILE A 44 7.45 -14.23 21.83
CA ILE A 44 7.29 -14.70 23.20
C ILE A 44 5.82 -15.11 23.48
N TYR A 45 4.86 -14.32 23.00
CA TYR A 45 3.43 -14.64 23.17
C TYR A 45 3.01 -15.89 22.39
N GLU A 46 3.58 -16.09 21.21
CA GLU A 46 3.36 -17.29 20.40
C GLU A 46 3.81 -18.55 21.13
N GLU A 47 4.99 -18.52 21.75
CA GLU A 47 5.49 -19.62 22.58
C GLU A 47 4.64 -19.87 23.83
N LEU A 48 4.19 -18.80 24.51
CA LEU A 48 3.38 -18.91 25.71
C LEU A 48 1.96 -19.41 25.45
N TYR A 49 1.41 -19.11 24.27
CA TYR A 49 0.02 -19.34 23.94
C TYR A 49 -0.09 -19.95 22.54
N PRO A 50 0.29 -21.22 22.36
CA PRO A 50 0.23 -21.88 21.07
C PRO A 50 -1.21 -21.94 20.53
N CYS A 51 -1.33 -21.93 19.21
CA CYS A 51 -2.60 -21.97 18.51
C CYS A 51 -2.48 -22.90 17.31
N ASN A 52 -3.32 -23.95 17.27
CA ASN A 52 -3.20 -25.03 16.29
C ASN A 52 -4.27 -24.97 15.19
N ILE A 53 -5.06 -23.89 15.13
CA ILE A 53 -6.12 -23.74 14.15
C ILE A 53 -5.59 -22.87 13.02
N HIS A 54 -5.48 -23.40 11.82
CA HIS A 54 -5.08 -22.59 10.69
C HIS A 54 -6.28 -21.74 10.22
N PRO A 55 -6.10 -20.46 9.83
CA PRO A 55 -7.19 -19.62 9.36
C PRO A 55 -8.01 -20.25 8.23
N SER A 56 -7.37 -21.01 7.33
CA SER A 56 -8.03 -21.76 6.24
C SER A 56 -8.95 -22.88 6.71
N ASP A 57 -8.79 -23.38 7.95
CA ASP A 57 -9.66 -24.43 8.50
C ASP A 57 -11.06 -23.89 8.84
N ILE A 58 -11.15 -22.60 9.18
CA ILE A 58 -12.40 -21.92 9.52
C ILE A 58 -12.92 -21.11 8.33
N ILE A 59 -12.02 -20.44 7.61
CA ILE A 59 -12.37 -19.57 6.50
C ILE A 59 -12.19 -20.34 5.20
N ASN A 60 -13.31 -20.64 4.53
CA ASN A 60 -13.28 -21.22 3.20
C ASN A 60 -12.84 -20.15 2.17
N VAL A 61 -11.54 -20.09 1.91
CA VAL A 61 -10.94 -19.22 0.90
C VAL A 61 -11.02 -19.92 -0.46
N PRO A 62 -11.69 -19.32 -1.46
CA PRO A 62 -11.73 -19.89 -2.79
C PRO A 62 -10.34 -19.86 -3.42
N ALA A 63 -10.08 -20.76 -4.38
CA ALA A 63 -8.89 -20.67 -5.22
C ALA A 63 -8.83 -19.34 -5.99
N ARG A 64 -7.64 -18.99 -6.49
CA ARG A 64 -7.40 -17.74 -7.23
C ARG A 64 -8.50 -17.53 -8.28
N PRO A 65 -9.26 -16.43 -8.21
CA PRO A 65 -10.31 -16.16 -9.19
C PRO A 65 -9.67 -15.90 -10.56
N PRO A 66 -10.37 -16.20 -11.67
CA PRO A 66 -9.94 -15.77 -12.99
C PRO A 66 -9.88 -14.24 -13.07
N GLU A 67 -8.87 -13.70 -13.77
CA GLU A 67 -8.57 -12.26 -13.85
C GLU A 67 -9.79 -11.40 -14.28
N VAL A 68 -10.66 -11.96 -15.13
CA VAL A 68 -11.87 -11.29 -15.65
C VAL A 68 -12.88 -10.98 -14.54
N VAL A 69 -12.92 -11.79 -13.46
CA VAL A 69 -13.93 -11.70 -12.41
C VAL A 69 -13.71 -10.47 -11.51
N ILE A 70 -12.48 -10.00 -11.36
CA ILE A 70 -12.17 -8.80 -10.55
C ILE A 70 -12.74 -7.52 -11.16
N ARG A 71 -12.85 -7.47 -12.50
CA ARG A 71 -13.43 -6.31 -13.21
C ARG A 71 -14.94 -6.23 -13.01
N ASN A 72 -15.62 -7.38 -12.87
CA ASN A 72 -17.08 -7.51 -12.91
C ASN A 72 -17.66 -8.15 -11.64
N VAL A 73 -17.14 -7.77 -10.46
CA VAL A 73 -17.76 -8.22 -9.20
C VAL A 73 -19.19 -7.68 -9.13
N SER A 74 -20.17 -8.58 -8.94
CA SER A 74 -21.57 -8.18 -8.78
C SER A 74 -21.68 -7.13 -7.67
N GLN A 75 -22.39 -6.05 -7.98
CA GLN A 75 -22.69 -4.97 -7.04
C GLN A 75 -24.02 -5.20 -6.33
N ASP A 76 -24.61 -6.40 -6.45
CA ASP A 76 -25.89 -6.74 -5.86
C ASP A 76 -25.75 -6.83 -4.34
N TYR A 77 -26.02 -5.72 -3.70
CA TYR A 77 -25.96 -5.55 -2.27
C TYR A 77 -27.37 -5.71 -1.70
N SER A 78 -27.68 -6.91 -1.20
CA SER A 78 -29.02 -7.26 -0.73
C SER A 78 -29.35 -6.60 0.63
N VAL A 79 -30.65 -6.48 0.93
CA VAL A 79 -31.11 -5.99 2.25
C VAL A 79 -30.64 -6.91 3.38
N ALA A 80 -30.62 -8.22 3.17
CA ALA A 80 -30.10 -9.17 4.15
C ALA A 80 -28.62 -8.93 4.45
N SER A 81 -27.81 -8.78 3.41
CA SER A 81 -26.38 -8.43 3.52
C SER A 81 -26.17 -7.11 4.25
N PHE A 82 -26.99 -6.10 3.97
CA PHE A 82 -26.99 -4.83 4.68
C PHE A 82 -27.29 -5.01 6.17
N THR A 83 -28.32 -5.78 6.53
CA THR A 83 -28.67 -6.02 7.94
C THR A 83 -27.57 -6.79 8.69
N GLU A 84 -27.02 -7.85 8.10
CA GLU A 84 -25.87 -8.60 8.65
C GLU A 84 -24.67 -7.66 8.84
N GLY A 85 -24.37 -6.83 7.84
CA GLY A 85 -23.28 -5.87 7.88
C GLY A 85 -23.46 -4.80 8.95
N TRP A 86 -24.69 -4.32 9.17
CA TRP A 86 -25.01 -3.40 10.28
C TRP A 86 -24.79 -4.04 11.64
N LEU A 87 -25.28 -5.26 11.85
CA LEU A 87 -25.09 -5.98 13.11
C LEU A 87 -23.61 -6.22 13.40
N LEU A 88 -22.82 -6.65 12.40
CA LEU A 88 -21.38 -6.86 12.55
C LEU A 88 -20.61 -5.55 12.81
N ARG A 89 -21.01 -4.44 12.19
CA ARG A 89 -20.42 -3.12 12.48
C ARG A 89 -20.77 -2.63 13.88
N LEU A 90 -22.02 -2.81 14.31
CA LEU A 90 -22.45 -2.46 15.67
C LEU A 90 -21.70 -3.31 16.69
N TYR A 91 -21.57 -4.61 16.43
CA TYR A 91 -20.76 -5.51 17.26
C TYR A 91 -19.31 -5.00 17.35
N GLY A 92 -18.67 -4.71 16.21
CA GLY A 92 -17.32 -4.13 16.19
C GLY A 92 -17.18 -2.83 16.98
N LEU A 93 -18.16 -1.91 16.87
CA LEU A 93 -18.17 -0.67 17.65
C LEU A 93 -18.29 -0.92 19.16
N THR A 94 -19.19 -1.81 19.56
CA THR A 94 -19.33 -2.19 20.98
C THR A 94 -18.05 -2.82 21.52
N ASP A 95 -17.36 -3.58 20.67
CA ASP A 95 -16.15 -4.28 21.03
C ASP A 95 -14.94 -3.33 21.16
N GLU A 96 -14.81 -2.36 20.25
CA GLU A 96 -13.83 -1.27 20.39
C GLU A 96 -14.10 -0.42 21.63
N PHE A 97 -15.37 -0.10 21.92
CA PHE A 97 -15.74 0.61 23.14
C PHE A 97 -15.39 -0.19 24.39
N HIS A 98 -15.76 -1.47 24.44
CA HIS A 98 -15.41 -2.37 25.54
C HIS A 98 -13.89 -2.39 25.78
N PHE A 99 -13.11 -2.46 24.71
CA PHE A 99 -11.65 -2.45 24.80
C PHE A 99 -11.11 -1.11 25.29
N LEU A 100 -11.63 0.01 24.79
CA LEU A 100 -11.22 1.34 25.24
C LEU A 100 -11.48 1.53 26.73
N VAL A 101 -12.65 1.09 27.22
CA VAL A 101 -12.99 1.11 28.64
C VAL A 101 -12.06 0.19 29.42
N LYS A 102 -11.87 -1.06 28.97
CA LYS A 102 -10.97 -2.02 29.63
C LYS A 102 -9.54 -1.48 29.70
N ALA A 103 -9.04 -0.85 28.64
CA ALA A 103 -7.72 -0.24 28.58
C ALA A 103 -7.57 0.96 29.53
N ALA A 104 -8.64 1.74 29.73
CA ALA A 104 -8.62 2.88 30.64
C ALA A 104 -8.66 2.46 32.12
N TYR A 105 -9.37 1.38 32.45
CA TYR A 105 -9.64 0.98 33.85
C TYR A 105 -8.75 -0.15 34.37
N GLN A 106 -8.31 -1.10 33.53
CA GLN A 106 -7.40 -2.15 33.97
C GLN A 106 -5.95 -1.67 33.97
N SER A 107 -5.22 -1.99 35.04
CA SER A 107 -3.77 -1.79 35.06
C SER A 107 -3.17 -2.57 33.89
N HIS A 108 -2.28 -1.95 33.12
CA HIS A 108 -1.67 -2.59 31.94
C HIS A 108 -0.78 -3.81 32.29
N GLU A 109 -0.69 -4.14 33.58
CA GLU A 109 0.11 -5.22 34.14
C GLU A 109 -0.65 -6.56 34.20
N GLU A 110 -1.99 -6.55 34.08
CA GLU A 110 -2.85 -7.74 34.23
C GLU A 110 -3.44 -8.28 32.91
N TYR A 111 -2.92 -7.86 31.76
CA TYR A 111 -3.36 -8.46 30.50
C TYR A 111 -2.82 -9.89 30.39
N GLY A 112 -3.66 -10.87 30.73
CA GLY A 112 -3.41 -12.30 30.54
C GLY A 112 -3.39 -12.74 29.07
N TYR A 113 -3.72 -14.01 28.83
CA TYR A 113 -3.63 -14.69 27.54
C TYR A 113 -4.45 -14.07 26.39
N ALA A 114 -5.41 -13.19 26.70
CA ALA A 114 -6.55 -12.93 25.82
C ALA A 114 -6.49 -11.63 24.99
N ASP A 115 -5.51 -10.75 25.18
CA ASP A 115 -5.51 -9.47 24.44
C ASP A 115 -4.44 -9.44 23.33
N TYR A 116 -4.53 -10.38 22.37
CA TYR A 116 -3.94 -10.17 21.03
C TYR A 116 -4.42 -8.83 20.43
N LYS A 117 -5.57 -8.33 20.90
CA LYS A 117 -6.11 -6.99 20.67
C LYS A 117 -5.11 -5.87 21.05
N LEU A 118 -4.38 -6.03 22.15
CA LEU A 118 -3.31 -5.14 22.58
C LEU A 118 -2.04 -5.35 21.74
N LEU A 119 -1.67 -6.59 21.41
CA LEU A 119 -0.53 -6.88 20.54
C LEU A 119 -0.72 -6.30 19.12
N TYR A 120 -1.94 -6.32 18.62
CA TYR A 120 -2.36 -5.70 17.38
C TYR A 120 -2.35 -4.16 17.47
N SER A 121 -2.85 -3.59 18.58
CA SER A 121 -2.89 -2.13 18.77
C SER A 121 -1.54 -1.51 19.17
N LEU A 122 -0.58 -2.32 19.65
CA LEU A 122 0.77 -1.88 19.99
C LEU A 122 1.60 -1.52 18.75
N ARG A 123 1.16 -1.96 17.57
CA ARG A 123 1.79 -1.65 16.31
C ARG A 123 0.98 -0.56 15.60
N GLN A 124 1.54 0.66 15.50
CA GLN A 124 0.93 1.78 14.75
C GLN A 124 0.70 1.45 13.27
N SER A 125 1.36 0.42 12.74
CA SER A 125 1.21 -0.10 11.38
C SER A 125 1.52 -1.61 11.38
N THR A 126 0.49 -2.46 11.33
CA THR A 126 0.61 -3.93 11.19
C THR A 126 1.22 -4.39 9.85
N PHE A 127 1.52 -3.45 8.95
CA PHE A 127 2.28 -3.67 7.71
C PHE A 127 3.68 -4.24 8.00
N GLY A 128 3.95 -5.49 7.61
CA GLY A 128 5.27 -6.14 7.72
C GLY A 128 5.49 -7.02 8.96
N LEU A 129 4.40 -7.50 9.59
CA LEU A 129 4.47 -8.72 10.40
C LEU A 129 4.59 -9.90 9.44
N SER A 130 5.25 -10.96 9.88
CA SER A 130 5.36 -12.12 9.00
C SER A 130 4.03 -12.82 8.81
N ALA A 131 3.91 -13.60 7.73
CA ALA A 131 2.77 -14.47 7.49
C ALA A 131 2.48 -15.35 8.72
N ASP A 132 3.50 -15.99 9.29
CA ASP A 132 3.38 -16.87 10.47
C ASP A 132 2.87 -16.13 11.71
N THR A 133 3.40 -14.94 12.00
CA THR A 133 2.91 -14.15 13.14
C THR A 133 1.46 -13.73 12.93
N MET A 134 1.09 -13.36 11.70
CA MET A 134 -0.29 -13.03 11.35
C MET A 134 -1.22 -14.25 11.42
N ASP A 135 -0.71 -15.43 11.07
CA ASP A 135 -1.41 -16.71 11.20
C ASP A 135 -1.81 -16.98 12.66
N TRP A 136 -0.83 -16.89 13.56
CA TRP A 136 -1.06 -17.03 14.99
C TRP A 136 -2.05 -15.98 15.53
N ILE A 137 -1.91 -14.71 15.13
CA ILE A 137 -2.84 -13.63 15.54
C ILE A 137 -4.27 -13.97 15.08
N LEU A 138 -4.44 -14.40 13.82
CA LEU A 138 -5.75 -14.78 13.29
C LEU A 138 -6.32 -15.99 14.02
N CYS A 139 -5.51 -17.00 14.32
CA CYS A 139 -5.93 -18.17 15.08
C CYS A 139 -6.47 -17.79 16.47
N GLN A 140 -5.79 -16.87 17.18
CA GLN A 140 -6.31 -16.37 18.46
C GLN A 140 -7.59 -15.56 18.26
N ALA A 141 -7.65 -14.74 17.21
CA ALA A 141 -8.78 -13.88 16.96
C ALA A 141 -10.06 -14.65 16.59
N LEU A 142 -9.92 -15.75 15.84
CA LEU A 142 -11.01 -16.64 15.44
C LEU A 142 -11.68 -17.36 16.63
N LYS A 143 -11.02 -17.44 17.79
CA LYS A 143 -11.63 -17.96 19.03
C LYS A 143 -12.64 -16.98 19.65
N SER A 144 -12.52 -15.69 19.34
CA SER A 144 -13.30 -14.63 19.98
C SER A 144 -14.26 -13.92 19.03
N TYR A 145 -13.92 -13.83 17.74
CA TYR A 145 -14.72 -13.12 16.75
C TYR A 145 -15.10 -14.00 15.56
N PRO A 146 -16.31 -13.83 15.01
CA PRO A 146 -16.67 -14.46 13.74
C PRO A 146 -15.78 -13.92 12.60
N PRO A 147 -15.47 -14.70 11.55
CA PRO A 147 -14.55 -14.31 10.46
C PRO A 147 -14.86 -12.98 9.76
N LYS A 148 -16.14 -12.58 9.75
CA LYS A 148 -16.63 -11.36 9.12
C LYS A 148 -16.64 -10.14 10.04
N HIS A 149 -16.23 -10.29 11.30
CA HIS A 149 -16.12 -9.16 12.22
C HIS A 149 -15.17 -8.08 11.66
N PRO A 150 -15.47 -6.78 11.77
CA PRO A 150 -14.66 -5.72 11.14
C PRO A 150 -13.15 -5.82 11.40
N ARG A 151 -12.77 -6.22 12.63
CA ARG A 151 -11.37 -6.41 13.02
C ARG A 151 -10.72 -7.64 12.37
N MET A 152 -11.48 -8.71 12.17
CA MET A 152 -11.03 -9.89 11.43
C MET A 152 -10.74 -9.53 9.97
N LEU A 153 -11.62 -8.74 9.35
CA LEU A 153 -11.42 -8.28 7.97
C LEU A 153 -10.16 -7.43 7.80
N GLU A 154 -9.76 -6.68 8.82
CA GLU A 154 -8.50 -5.92 8.80
C GLU A 154 -7.29 -6.86 8.93
N MET A 155 -7.32 -7.78 9.89
CA MET A 155 -6.27 -8.77 10.13
C MET A 155 -6.06 -9.69 8.92
N ILE A 156 -7.13 -10.15 8.27
CA ILE A 156 -7.05 -10.98 7.07
C ILE A 156 -6.35 -10.24 5.92
N GLY A 157 -6.61 -8.94 5.76
CA GLY A 157 -5.88 -8.13 4.77
C GLY A 157 -4.38 -8.07 5.06
N ASN A 158 -4.00 -7.92 6.33
CA ASN A 158 -2.60 -7.89 6.74
C ASN A 158 -1.94 -9.27 6.62
N TYR A 159 -2.67 -10.36 6.87
CA TYR A 159 -2.20 -11.72 6.66
C TYR A 159 -1.94 -11.99 5.18
N ALA A 160 -2.88 -11.63 4.30
CA ALA A 160 -2.70 -11.74 2.85
C ALA A 160 -1.49 -10.93 2.35
N PHE A 161 -1.27 -9.74 2.92
CA PHE A 161 -0.07 -8.96 2.66
C PHE A 161 1.20 -9.68 3.12
N GLY A 162 1.21 -10.26 4.32
CA GLY A 162 2.33 -11.04 4.85
C GLY A 162 2.69 -12.25 3.98
N ILE A 163 1.69 -12.99 3.48
CA ILE A 163 1.88 -14.08 2.51
C ILE A 163 2.60 -13.55 1.26
N TYR A 164 2.08 -12.47 0.66
CA TYR A 164 2.71 -11.90 -0.53
C TYR A 164 4.15 -11.44 -0.29
N GLU A 165 4.43 -10.78 0.83
CA GLU A 165 5.76 -10.24 1.12
C GLU A 165 6.77 -11.32 1.50
N ASP A 166 6.40 -12.29 2.33
CA ASP A 166 7.35 -13.26 2.91
C ASP A 166 7.50 -14.51 2.06
N SER A 167 6.39 -15.16 1.70
CA SER A 167 6.42 -16.43 0.95
C SER A 167 6.46 -16.22 -0.55
N LYS A 168 6.30 -14.97 -1.01
CA LYS A 168 6.18 -14.60 -2.44
C LYS A 168 5.07 -15.38 -3.16
N ASP A 169 4.08 -15.88 -2.42
CA ASP A 169 2.93 -16.59 -2.96
C ASP A 169 1.82 -15.59 -3.36
N SER A 170 1.95 -15.07 -4.58
CA SER A 170 0.99 -14.15 -5.20
C SER A 170 -0.41 -14.76 -5.28
N ASP A 171 -0.53 -16.04 -5.64
CA ASP A 171 -1.81 -16.70 -5.90
C ASP A 171 -2.63 -16.85 -4.62
N THR A 172 -1.98 -17.31 -3.54
CA THR A 172 -2.62 -17.44 -2.24
C THR A 172 -2.99 -16.07 -1.66
N ALA A 173 -2.11 -15.07 -1.76
CA ALA A 173 -2.42 -13.72 -1.30
C ALA A 173 -3.61 -13.09 -2.06
N VAL A 174 -3.66 -13.24 -3.38
CA VAL A 174 -4.80 -12.78 -4.20
C VAL A 174 -6.08 -13.50 -3.80
N SER A 175 -6.02 -14.81 -3.52
CA SER A 175 -7.18 -15.60 -3.06
C SER A 175 -7.74 -15.09 -1.73
N TRP A 176 -6.87 -14.78 -0.76
CA TRP A 176 -7.27 -14.18 0.51
C TRP A 176 -7.87 -12.78 0.34
N TYR A 177 -7.24 -11.93 -0.48
CA TYR A 177 -7.80 -10.61 -0.77
C TYR A 177 -9.12 -10.68 -1.54
N TRP A 178 -9.30 -11.70 -2.38
CA TRP A 178 -10.55 -11.96 -3.07
C TRP A 178 -11.68 -12.34 -2.11
N TRP A 179 -11.42 -13.26 -1.18
CA TRP A 179 -12.36 -13.58 -0.11
C TRP A 179 -12.71 -12.32 0.70
N LEU A 180 -11.69 -11.54 1.07
CA LEU A 180 -11.85 -10.30 1.82
C LEU A 180 -12.70 -9.28 1.07
N LEU A 181 -12.51 -9.17 -0.25
CA LEU A 181 -13.29 -8.29 -1.10
C LEU A 181 -14.77 -8.67 -1.07
N LEU A 182 -15.10 -9.95 -1.25
CA LEU A 182 -16.48 -10.44 -1.20
C LEU A 182 -17.11 -10.19 0.17
N ALA A 183 -16.39 -10.47 1.25
CA ALA A 183 -16.86 -10.20 2.61
C ALA A 183 -17.12 -8.70 2.84
N ARG A 184 -16.20 -7.82 2.41
CA ARG A 184 -16.37 -6.36 2.55
C ARG A 184 -17.48 -5.81 1.65
N ILE A 185 -17.69 -6.35 0.46
CA ILE A 185 -18.85 -6.02 -0.37
C ILE A 185 -20.14 -6.38 0.38
N GLN A 186 -20.22 -7.58 0.96
CA GLN A 186 -21.40 -8.02 1.71
C GLN A 186 -21.69 -7.17 2.96
N ILE A 187 -20.64 -6.69 3.64
CA ILE A 187 -20.79 -6.01 4.95
C ILE A 187 -20.90 -4.49 4.80
N LEU A 188 -20.09 -3.90 3.91
CA LEU A 188 -19.92 -2.46 3.79
C LEU A 188 -20.49 -1.89 2.49
N GLY A 189 -20.67 -2.74 1.48
CA GLY A 189 -21.04 -2.35 0.13
C GLY A 189 -19.84 -2.14 -0.80
N PRO A 190 -20.08 -2.15 -2.12
CA PRO A 190 -19.02 -2.16 -3.14
C PRO A 190 -18.26 -0.84 -3.28
N ARG A 191 -18.84 0.28 -2.82
CA ARG A 191 -18.24 1.63 -2.91
C ARG A 191 -17.64 2.12 -1.59
N HIS A 192 -17.54 1.26 -0.57
CA HIS A 192 -16.97 1.66 0.70
C HIS A 192 -15.43 1.76 0.60
N PRO A 193 -14.77 2.78 1.19
CA PRO A 193 -13.32 2.94 1.11
C PRO A 193 -12.49 1.77 1.67
N ALA A 194 -13.01 1.07 2.68
CA ALA A 194 -12.39 -0.17 3.17
C ALA A 194 -12.53 -1.34 2.18
N THR A 195 -13.65 -1.43 1.45
CA THR A 195 -13.81 -2.41 0.34
C THR A 195 -12.80 -2.12 -0.76
N ALA A 196 -12.56 -0.85 -1.09
CA ALA A 196 -11.49 -0.43 -1.98
C ALA A 196 -10.09 -0.91 -1.51
N GLY A 197 -9.86 -0.99 -0.20
CA GLY A 197 -8.63 -1.54 0.35
C GLY A 197 -8.37 -3.01 -0.04
N ALA A 198 -9.41 -3.82 -0.26
CA ALA A 198 -9.24 -5.20 -0.73
C ALA A 198 -8.85 -5.24 -2.21
N TYR A 199 -9.45 -4.39 -3.06
CA TYR A 199 -9.00 -4.21 -4.44
C TYR A 199 -7.53 -3.78 -4.52
N LEU A 200 -7.10 -2.87 -3.64
CA LEU A 200 -5.69 -2.47 -3.57
C LEU A 200 -4.78 -3.64 -3.24
N GLY A 201 -5.18 -4.48 -2.28
CA GLY A 201 -4.47 -5.70 -1.91
C GLY A 201 -4.30 -6.65 -3.10
N ILE A 202 -5.39 -6.95 -3.81
CA ILE A 202 -5.37 -7.75 -5.06
C ILE A 202 -4.39 -7.13 -6.05
N GLY A 203 -4.46 -5.81 -6.27
CA GLY A 203 -3.62 -5.12 -7.22
C GLY A 203 -2.13 -5.16 -6.87
N MET A 204 -1.79 -5.01 -5.58
CA MET A 204 -0.40 -5.11 -5.11
C MET A 204 0.14 -6.54 -5.17
N SER A 205 -0.70 -7.54 -4.91
CA SER A 205 -0.28 -8.94 -4.90
C SER A 205 -0.27 -9.58 -6.28
N SER A 206 -0.95 -9.01 -7.27
CA SER A 206 -0.98 -9.56 -8.64
C SER A 206 0.34 -9.34 -9.39
N MET A 207 0.81 -10.39 -10.05
CA MET A 207 1.93 -10.35 -10.99
C MET A 207 1.53 -9.87 -12.39
N ASN A 208 0.23 -9.81 -12.71
CA ASN A 208 -0.26 -9.34 -14.01
C ASN A 208 -0.46 -7.82 -13.96
N CYS A 209 0.26 -7.10 -14.80
CA CYS A 209 0.19 -5.64 -14.87
C CYS A 209 -1.21 -5.09 -15.19
N GLU A 210 -1.97 -5.74 -16.07
CA GLU A 210 -3.32 -5.29 -16.38
C GLU A 210 -4.28 -5.44 -15.20
N GLU A 211 -4.24 -6.61 -14.54
CA GLU A 211 -5.05 -6.88 -13.35
C GLU A 211 -4.66 -5.93 -12.21
N SER A 212 -3.35 -5.78 -11.97
CA SER A 212 -2.80 -4.88 -10.96
C SER A 212 -3.30 -3.45 -11.15
N LEU A 213 -3.11 -2.89 -12.35
CA LEU A 213 -3.50 -1.51 -12.63
C LEU A 213 -5.01 -1.32 -12.65
N ALA A 214 -5.78 -2.30 -13.14
CA ALA A 214 -7.24 -2.24 -13.11
C ALA A 214 -7.78 -2.19 -11.67
N ALA A 215 -7.25 -3.05 -10.78
CA ALA A 215 -7.66 -3.08 -9.38
C ALA A 215 -7.25 -1.81 -8.62
N GLN A 216 -6.05 -1.28 -8.90
CA GLN A 216 -5.58 -0.02 -8.31
C GLN A 216 -6.38 1.19 -8.82
N LEU A 217 -6.69 1.25 -10.13
CA LEU A 217 -7.57 2.29 -10.70
C LEU A 217 -8.96 2.24 -10.07
N LYS A 218 -9.53 1.05 -9.91
CA LYS A 218 -10.83 0.87 -9.23
C LYS A 218 -10.78 1.40 -7.80
N THR A 219 -9.69 1.11 -7.08
CA THR A 219 -9.46 1.62 -5.72
C THR A 219 -9.41 3.14 -5.69
N CYS A 220 -8.62 3.76 -6.57
CA CYS A 220 -8.51 5.22 -6.68
C CYS A 220 -9.88 5.85 -6.90
N ASN A 221 -10.67 5.34 -7.85
CA ASN A 221 -11.98 5.89 -8.15
C ASN A 221 -12.93 5.84 -6.95
N ILE A 222 -12.93 4.74 -6.19
CA ILE A 222 -13.77 4.62 -4.99
C ILE A 222 -13.30 5.59 -3.89
N ARG A 223 -11.99 5.64 -3.60
CA ARG A 223 -11.45 6.47 -2.52
C ARG A 223 -11.51 7.96 -2.84
N ILE A 224 -11.24 8.38 -4.07
CA ILE A 224 -11.38 9.77 -4.50
C ILE A 224 -12.85 10.21 -4.37
N ALA A 225 -13.80 9.38 -4.83
CA ALA A 225 -15.22 9.72 -4.72
C ALA A 225 -15.75 9.74 -3.28
N GLY A 226 -15.25 8.85 -2.41
CA GLY A 226 -15.75 8.73 -1.03
C GLY A 226 -15.03 9.60 0.01
N LEU A 227 -13.71 9.82 -0.16
CA LEU A 227 -12.84 10.47 0.83
C LEU A 227 -12.13 11.72 0.29
N GLY A 228 -12.10 11.89 -1.04
CA GLY A 228 -11.36 12.97 -1.68
C GLY A 228 -9.85 12.77 -1.70
N TYR A 229 -9.14 13.73 -2.31
CA TYR A 229 -7.69 13.67 -2.52
C TYR A 229 -6.84 13.90 -1.26
N ASP A 230 -7.40 14.52 -0.21
CA ASP A 230 -6.62 14.83 1.01
C ASP A 230 -6.51 13.66 1.97
N ASP A 231 -7.40 12.70 1.84
CA ASP A 231 -7.40 11.53 2.71
C ASP A 231 -6.12 10.68 2.53
N PHE A 232 -5.60 10.21 3.66
CA PHE A 232 -4.37 9.43 3.73
C PHE A 232 -4.47 8.14 2.91
N LEU A 233 -5.62 7.45 2.95
CA LEU A 233 -5.82 6.22 2.18
C LEU A 233 -5.85 6.50 0.67
N THR A 234 -6.47 7.60 0.25
CA THR A 234 -6.45 8.02 -1.17
C THR A 234 -5.03 8.31 -1.63
N ARG A 235 -4.25 9.10 -0.87
CA ARG A 235 -2.86 9.43 -1.19
C ARG A 235 -1.98 8.19 -1.25
N ASN A 236 -2.16 7.25 -0.31
CA ASN A 236 -1.44 5.98 -0.31
C ASN A 236 -1.75 5.16 -1.57
N THR A 237 -3.02 5.04 -1.96
CA THR A 237 -3.41 4.35 -3.20
C THR A 237 -2.79 5.01 -4.42
N LEU A 238 -2.87 6.33 -4.54
CA LEU A 238 -2.28 7.06 -5.65
C LEU A 238 -0.78 6.81 -5.74
N LYS A 239 -0.07 6.77 -4.59
CA LYS A 239 1.36 6.48 -4.55
C LYS A 239 1.66 5.05 -5.02
N ARG A 240 0.89 4.06 -4.55
CA ARG A 240 1.05 2.66 -4.99
C ARG A 240 0.77 2.51 -6.49
N MET A 241 -0.26 3.18 -6.98
CA MET A 241 -0.61 3.19 -8.40
C MET A 241 0.45 3.86 -9.27
N ALA A 242 1.01 4.98 -8.80
CA ALA A 242 2.09 5.67 -9.48
C ALA A 242 3.35 4.80 -9.58
N LEU A 243 3.65 3.98 -8.58
CA LEU A 243 4.75 3.02 -8.64
C LEU A 243 4.42 1.85 -9.57
N GLY A 244 3.26 1.22 -9.39
CA GLY A 244 2.84 0.07 -10.19
C GLY A 244 2.76 0.39 -11.68
N PHE A 245 2.24 1.55 -12.06
CA PHE A 245 2.20 1.97 -13.47
C PHE A 245 3.60 2.19 -14.03
N TYR A 246 4.49 2.81 -13.24
CA TYR A 246 5.87 2.98 -13.65
C TYR A 246 6.53 1.62 -13.88
N ASP A 247 6.40 0.66 -12.98
CA ASP A 247 6.99 -0.67 -13.13
C ASP A 247 6.40 -1.45 -14.32
N CYS A 248 5.09 -1.29 -14.56
CA CYS A 248 4.38 -1.92 -15.67
C CYS A 248 4.45 -1.15 -17.01
N ARG A 249 5.25 -0.09 -17.11
CA ARG A 249 5.27 0.80 -18.30
C ARG A 249 5.52 0.10 -19.64
N TYR A 250 6.26 -1.01 -19.64
CA TYR A 250 6.57 -1.76 -20.86
C TYR A 250 5.45 -2.71 -21.32
N THR A 251 4.45 -2.99 -20.49
CA THR A 251 3.34 -3.90 -20.82
C THR A 251 2.08 -3.15 -21.24
N VAL A 252 1.89 -1.91 -20.77
CA VAL A 252 0.67 -1.09 -21.01
C VAL A 252 0.70 -0.36 -22.37
N THR A 253 1.39 -0.91 -23.37
CA THR A 253 1.92 -0.17 -24.53
C THR A 253 0.94 0.08 -25.68
N HIS A 254 -0.30 -0.43 -25.66
CA HIS A 254 -1.04 -0.56 -26.93
C HIS A 254 -2.30 0.29 -27.14
N THR A 255 -2.81 1.04 -26.15
CA THR A 255 -3.90 1.99 -26.44
C THR A 255 -3.80 3.30 -25.63
N THR A 256 -3.72 4.42 -26.34
CA THR A 256 -3.72 5.79 -25.78
C THR A 256 -4.90 6.03 -24.84
N GLY A 257 -6.08 5.47 -25.17
CA GLY A 257 -7.28 5.57 -24.33
C GLY A 257 -7.16 4.83 -22.99
N ALA A 258 -6.61 3.62 -22.98
CA ALA A 258 -6.40 2.86 -21.74
C ALA A 258 -5.34 3.53 -20.86
N ARG A 259 -4.23 3.99 -21.46
CA ARG A 259 -3.18 4.75 -20.75
C ARG A 259 -3.75 5.97 -20.05
N LYS A 260 -4.50 6.82 -20.77
CA LYS A 260 -5.08 8.07 -20.22
C LYS A 260 -6.00 7.78 -19.04
N ASN A 261 -6.84 6.75 -19.16
CA ASN A 261 -7.74 6.35 -18.09
C ASN A 261 -6.98 5.87 -16.84
N VAL A 262 -5.89 5.12 -17.03
CA VAL A 262 -5.06 4.62 -15.93
C VAL A 262 -4.33 5.75 -15.21
N ILE A 263 -3.75 6.73 -15.93
CA ILE A 263 -3.00 7.81 -15.26
C ILE A 263 -3.89 8.96 -14.73
N SER A 264 -5.15 9.04 -15.16
CA SER A 264 -6.09 10.12 -14.83
C SER A 264 -6.20 10.44 -13.32
N PRO A 265 -6.25 9.46 -12.39
CA PRO A 265 -6.29 9.78 -10.96
C PRO A 265 -5.06 10.54 -10.47
N ILE A 266 -3.87 10.22 -11.01
CA ILE A 266 -2.59 10.83 -10.63
C ILE A 266 -2.51 12.24 -11.23
N THR A 267 -2.84 12.40 -12.52
CA THR A 267 -2.83 13.72 -13.16
C THR A 267 -3.88 14.64 -12.55
N GLY A 268 -5.07 14.11 -12.24
CA GLY A 268 -6.12 14.85 -11.52
C GLY A 268 -5.69 15.27 -10.11
N PHE A 269 -4.92 14.45 -9.40
CA PHE A 269 -4.33 14.87 -8.12
C PHE A 269 -3.35 16.04 -8.29
N ILE A 270 -2.45 15.96 -9.28
CA ILE A 270 -1.48 17.03 -9.57
C ILE A 270 -2.19 18.33 -9.95
N GLU A 271 -3.24 18.25 -10.76
CA GLU A 271 -4.06 19.40 -11.16
C GLU A 271 -4.84 20.00 -9.97
N ALA A 272 -5.39 19.15 -9.09
CA ALA A 272 -6.20 19.59 -7.95
C ALA A 272 -5.37 20.15 -6.77
N ARG A 273 -4.17 19.61 -6.52
CA ARG A 273 -3.35 19.93 -5.32
C ARG A 273 -2.04 20.62 -5.62
N GLY A 274 -1.65 20.69 -6.88
CA GLY A 274 -0.41 21.33 -7.30
C GLY A 274 0.81 20.40 -7.24
N VAL A 275 1.88 20.87 -7.87
CA VAL A 275 3.12 20.10 -8.09
C VAL A 275 3.89 19.88 -6.79
N GLU A 276 3.86 20.83 -5.87
CA GLU A 276 4.62 20.75 -4.61
C GLU A 276 4.11 19.61 -3.72
N THR A 277 2.80 19.57 -3.44
CA THR A 277 2.19 18.47 -2.69
C THR A 277 2.32 17.14 -3.42
N ALA A 278 2.24 17.13 -4.76
CA ALA A 278 2.48 15.92 -5.53
C ALA A 278 3.92 15.41 -5.40
N ASN A 279 4.91 16.31 -5.33
CA ASN A 279 6.31 15.94 -5.15
C ASN A 279 6.56 15.28 -3.79
N GLU A 280 5.89 15.72 -2.73
CA GLU A 280 5.99 15.10 -1.40
C GLU A 280 5.49 13.64 -1.40
N ILE A 281 4.46 13.35 -2.21
CA ILE A 281 3.82 12.03 -2.22
C ILE A 281 4.52 11.07 -3.20
N PHE A 282 4.74 11.52 -4.44
CA PHE A 282 5.24 10.68 -5.53
C PHE A 282 6.74 10.81 -5.79
N GLY A 283 7.36 11.89 -5.31
CA GLY A 283 8.72 12.29 -5.67
C GLY A 283 8.77 13.10 -6.98
N ALA A 284 9.70 14.06 -7.04
CA ALA A 284 9.81 15.01 -8.16
C ALA A 284 10.01 14.35 -9.52
N ARG A 285 10.79 13.25 -9.60
CA ARG A 285 10.98 12.49 -10.83
C ARG A 285 9.67 11.87 -11.34
N SER A 286 8.89 11.27 -10.45
CA SER A 286 7.60 10.65 -10.78
C SER A 286 6.59 11.69 -11.24
N VAL A 287 6.50 12.84 -10.55
CA VAL A 287 5.63 13.94 -10.96
C VAL A 287 6.00 14.45 -12.35
N LEU A 288 7.31 14.63 -12.62
CA LEU A 288 7.79 15.02 -13.94
C LEU A 288 7.38 13.98 -15.00
N PHE A 289 7.58 12.70 -14.73
CA PHE A 289 7.16 11.60 -15.60
C PHE A 289 5.66 11.66 -15.95
N TYR A 290 4.79 11.73 -14.95
CA TYR A 290 3.34 11.76 -15.19
C TYR A 290 2.87 13.01 -15.92
N ARG A 291 3.50 14.17 -15.65
CA ARG A 291 3.19 15.41 -16.38
C ARG A 291 3.63 15.36 -17.84
N MET A 292 4.81 14.82 -18.11
CA MET A 292 5.32 14.66 -19.48
C MET A 292 4.49 13.63 -20.25
N LEU A 293 4.15 12.51 -19.61
CA LEU A 293 3.28 11.48 -20.18
C LEU A 293 1.90 12.03 -20.54
N ALA A 294 1.30 12.86 -19.67
CA ALA A 294 0.02 13.51 -19.93
C ALA A 294 0.09 14.58 -21.05
N ALA A 295 1.24 15.24 -21.21
CA ALA A 295 1.47 16.21 -22.28
C ALA A 295 1.62 15.53 -23.65
N MET A 296 2.25 14.34 -23.69
CA MET A 296 2.35 13.52 -24.91
C MET A 296 0.98 13.18 -25.48
N ASP A 297 0.02 12.80 -24.64
CA ASP A 297 -1.36 12.50 -25.06
C ASP A 297 -2.10 13.70 -25.69
N ARG A 298 -1.59 14.92 -25.50
CA ARG A 298 -2.15 16.16 -26.05
C ARG A 298 -1.39 16.67 -27.28
N ASP A 299 -0.38 15.93 -27.76
CA ASP A 299 0.54 16.32 -28.85
C ASP A 299 1.20 17.71 -28.61
N VAL A 300 1.38 18.06 -27.33
CA VAL A 300 1.97 19.33 -26.93
C VAL A 300 3.50 19.18 -26.96
N ALA A 301 4.18 20.10 -27.63
CA ALA A 301 5.64 20.18 -27.61
C ALA A 301 6.18 20.15 -26.17
N LEU A 302 7.39 19.61 -25.97
CA LEU A 302 8.07 19.54 -24.67
C LEU A 302 7.90 20.87 -23.91
N PRO A 303 7.53 20.85 -22.61
CA PRO A 303 7.34 22.08 -21.85
C PRO A 303 8.58 22.98 -21.95
N LYS A 304 8.41 24.20 -22.48
CA LYS A 304 9.50 25.16 -22.70
C LYS A 304 10.19 25.64 -21.42
N SER A 305 9.71 25.26 -20.23
CA SER A 305 10.40 25.52 -18.97
C SER A 305 11.65 24.64 -18.88
N MET A 306 12.70 25.08 -19.58
CA MET A 306 13.97 24.37 -19.68
C MET A 306 14.65 24.29 -18.32
N PRO A 307 15.34 23.17 -18.03
CA PRO A 307 16.17 23.04 -16.84
C PRO A 307 17.24 24.14 -16.84
N THR A 308 17.42 24.84 -15.72
CA THR A 308 18.44 25.88 -15.57
C THR A 308 19.80 25.33 -15.12
N THR A 309 19.86 24.03 -14.80
CA THR A 309 21.06 23.34 -14.29
C THR A 309 21.21 21.95 -14.92
N TRP A 310 22.46 21.46 -15.00
CA TRP A 310 22.77 20.11 -15.49
C TRP A 310 22.11 19.00 -14.68
N ALA A 311 21.91 19.19 -13.37
CA ALA A 311 21.23 18.21 -12.53
C ALA A 311 19.75 18.03 -12.94
N LEU A 312 19.02 19.14 -13.12
CA LEU A 312 17.63 19.11 -13.59
C LEU A 312 17.52 18.54 -15.00
N PHE A 313 18.48 18.89 -15.88
CA PHE A 313 18.56 18.35 -17.23
C PHE A 313 18.72 16.82 -17.23
N LEU A 314 19.65 16.29 -16.43
CA LEU A 314 19.87 14.85 -16.33
C LEU A 314 18.67 14.10 -15.74
N THR A 315 17.93 14.70 -14.81
CA THR A 315 16.66 14.14 -14.32
C THR A 315 15.60 14.10 -15.42
N MET A 316 15.45 15.18 -16.18
CA MET A 316 14.52 15.25 -17.30
C MET A 316 14.88 14.24 -18.40
N LEU A 317 16.17 14.14 -18.74
CA LEU A 317 16.67 13.14 -19.69
C LEU A 317 16.36 11.72 -19.23
N GLY A 318 16.56 11.42 -17.94
CA GLY A 318 16.20 10.13 -17.35
C GLY A 318 14.71 9.82 -17.50
N VAL A 319 13.84 10.80 -17.24
CA VAL A 319 12.39 10.65 -17.41
C VAL A 319 12.02 10.43 -18.88
N ILE A 320 12.70 11.08 -19.81
CA ILE A 320 12.44 10.89 -21.24
C ILE A 320 12.76 9.46 -21.67
N PHE A 321 13.87 8.88 -21.20
CA PHE A 321 14.16 7.46 -21.41
C PHE A 321 13.06 6.56 -20.84
N ASP A 322 12.52 6.89 -19.67
CA ASP A 322 11.41 6.15 -19.08
C ASP A 322 10.13 6.22 -19.94
N LEU A 323 9.98 7.26 -20.77
CA LEU A 323 8.83 7.47 -21.67
C LEU A 323 8.97 6.77 -23.03
N PHE A 324 10.14 6.24 -23.37
CA PHE A 324 10.37 5.57 -24.67
C PHE A 324 9.36 4.46 -25.01
N PRO A 325 8.87 3.64 -24.07
CA PRO A 325 7.85 2.62 -24.36
C PRO A 325 6.54 3.20 -24.94
N PHE A 326 6.32 4.50 -24.78
CA PHE A 326 5.10 5.20 -25.15
C PHE A 326 5.24 6.05 -26.41
N LEU A 327 6.45 6.18 -26.95
CA LEU A 327 6.76 7.03 -28.10
C LEU A 327 6.85 6.19 -29.37
N ASP A 328 6.31 6.73 -30.47
CA ASP A 328 6.65 6.23 -31.79
C ASP A 328 8.06 6.70 -32.20
N ILE A 329 8.58 6.10 -33.28
CA ILE A 329 9.93 6.38 -33.78
C ILE A 329 10.11 7.86 -34.16
N GLN A 330 9.05 8.51 -34.69
CA GLN A 330 9.13 9.89 -35.15
C GLN A 330 9.19 10.88 -34.00
N SER A 331 8.35 10.65 -32.98
CA SER A 331 8.30 11.41 -31.74
C SER A 331 9.60 11.25 -30.97
N THR A 332 10.15 10.03 -30.91
CA THR A 332 11.46 9.77 -30.31
C THR A 332 12.55 10.59 -31.01
N LYS A 333 12.62 10.58 -32.34
CA LYS A 333 13.60 11.37 -33.10
C LYS A 333 13.43 12.89 -32.93
N ARG A 334 12.20 13.37 -32.77
CA ARG A 334 11.91 14.78 -32.52
C ARG A 334 12.41 15.18 -31.14
N TRP A 335 12.01 14.43 -30.11
CA TRP A 335 12.39 14.70 -28.73
C TRP A 335 13.89 14.60 -28.51
N SER A 336 14.57 13.62 -29.12
CA SER A 336 16.03 13.54 -29.04
C SER A 336 16.74 14.78 -29.59
N ARG A 337 16.20 15.43 -30.63
CA ARG A 337 16.74 16.70 -31.15
C ARG A 337 16.47 17.85 -30.19
N ASP A 338 15.22 18.01 -29.76
CA ASP A 338 14.81 19.07 -28.84
C ASP A 338 15.64 19.05 -27.53
N ILE A 339 15.98 17.86 -27.03
CA ILE A 339 16.82 17.70 -25.83
C ILE A 339 18.28 18.08 -26.08
N LEU A 340 18.83 17.74 -27.25
CA LEU A 340 20.20 18.09 -27.62
C LEU A 340 20.34 19.61 -27.69
N ASP A 341 19.35 20.29 -28.29
CA ASP A 341 19.30 21.74 -28.38
C ASP A 341 19.31 22.37 -26.97
N VAL A 342 18.45 21.89 -26.06
CA VAL A 342 18.44 22.33 -24.64
C VAL A 342 19.81 22.19 -23.97
N SER A 343 20.53 21.09 -24.24
CA SER A 343 21.83 20.83 -23.62
C SER A 343 22.92 21.82 -24.06
N SER A 344 22.82 22.34 -25.29
CA SER A 344 23.76 23.31 -25.85
C SER A 344 23.66 24.69 -25.20
N ASP A 345 22.47 25.05 -24.68
CA ASP A 345 22.22 26.32 -24.00
C ASP A 345 22.63 26.32 -22.51
N LEU A 346 23.01 25.16 -21.95
CA LEU A 346 23.40 25.04 -20.54
C LEU A 346 24.84 25.50 -20.29
N LYS A 347 25.01 26.32 -19.25
CA LYS A 347 26.35 26.74 -18.79
C LYS A 347 27.20 25.53 -18.40
N LYS A 348 28.50 25.61 -18.71
CA LYS A 348 29.49 24.59 -18.33
C LYS A 348 29.48 24.35 -16.81
N PRO A 349 29.33 23.10 -16.33
CA PRO A 349 29.36 22.78 -14.91
C PRO A 349 30.81 22.69 -14.40
N SER A 350 31.00 22.95 -13.10
CA SER A 350 32.31 22.80 -12.44
C SER A 350 32.85 21.38 -12.59
N SER A 351 34.16 21.24 -12.77
CA SER A 351 34.85 19.95 -12.85
C SER A 351 34.75 19.12 -11.57
N SER A 352 34.40 19.74 -10.44
CA SER A 352 34.10 19.06 -9.17
C SER A 352 32.87 18.17 -9.24
N TYR A 353 31.92 18.46 -10.14
CA TYR A 353 30.69 17.68 -10.34
C TYR A 353 30.89 16.68 -11.48
N CYS A 354 31.49 15.53 -11.15
CA CYS A 354 31.95 14.55 -12.12
C CYS A 354 30.86 14.05 -13.08
N LYS A 355 29.60 13.90 -12.62
CA LYS A 355 28.49 13.40 -13.44
C LYS A 355 28.04 14.45 -14.46
N GLU A 356 27.80 15.67 -14.02
CA GLU A 356 27.38 16.82 -14.81
C GLU A 356 28.46 17.21 -15.81
N HIS A 357 29.73 17.19 -15.39
CA HIS A 357 30.86 17.49 -16.26
C HIS A 357 31.02 16.46 -17.38
N LYS A 358 30.88 15.17 -17.08
CA LYS A 358 30.86 14.11 -18.11
C LYS A 358 29.70 14.30 -19.09
N ALA A 359 28.50 14.58 -18.59
CA ALA A 359 27.34 14.84 -19.43
C ALA A 359 27.53 16.06 -20.35
N TRP A 360 28.12 17.14 -19.84
CA TRP A 360 28.44 18.32 -20.62
C TRP A 360 29.44 18.01 -21.75
N ILE A 361 30.49 17.23 -21.47
CA ILE A 361 31.47 16.79 -22.50
C ILE A 361 30.76 15.96 -23.58
N SER A 362 29.90 15.01 -23.20
CA SER A 362 29.16 14.17 -24.15
C SER A 362 28.12 14.92 -24.98
N ALA A 363 27.69 16.10 -24.53
CA ALA A 363 26.73 16.96 -25.22
C ALA A 363 27.39 17.97 -26.17
N GLN A 364 28.73 18.06 -26.20
CA GLN A 364 29.43 18.91 -27.16
C GLN A 364 29.36 18.30 -28.58
N PRO A 365 29.29 19.13 -29.63
CA PRO A 365 29.20 18.67 -31.02
C PRO A 365 30.41 17.86 -31.50
#